data_AF-A0A077Z8S1-F1
#
_entry.id   AF-A0A077Z8S1-F1
#
_cell.length_a   1.000
_cell.length_b   1.000
_cell.length_c   1.000
_cell.angle_alpha   90.00
_cell.angle_beta   90.00
_cell.angle_gamma   90.00
#
_symmetry.space_group_name_H-M   'P 1'
#
loop_
_entity.id
_entity.type
_entity.pdbx_description
1 polymer ?
#
loop_
_entity_poly.entity_id
_entity_poly.type
_entity_poly.pdbx_seq_one_letter_code
_entity_poly.pdbx_strand_id
1 'polypeptide(L)'
;MCSCRQHKHTSNRQCAGLPDLTICDPTQAGLCLNQTCSSACAIRQMLHCNCPSEDDNHCYLCCGNTQNPCQPAHVYRPNGERWEREACRRCHDLPDGVPCDDKSDRRICLNKKCTANACLNQPEGAYCDLRKTRLCVDSDCRDPCREHSSMLTTCECDGQKSRCELCCYDFRSKQCESAFRKYGIRNKDGRPVARIGLSCNRKQEQCNMYGRCASSALRPFWPMVAFACVAYALLCFR
;
A
#
# COMPACT_ATOMS: atom_id res chain seq x y z
N MET A 1 19.19 -5.69 -19.98
CA MET A 1 18.51 -6.13 -21.23
C MET A 1 17.02 -6.29 -20.95
N CYS A 2 16.17 -5.33 -21.32
CA CYS A 2 14.71 -5.51 -21.21
C CYS A 2 14.22 -6.37 -22.38
N SER A 3 13.81 -7.60 -22.10
CA SER A 3 13.20 -8.49 -23.09
C SER A 3 11.73 -8.07 -23.32
N CYS A 4 11.47 -7.22 -24.31
CA CYS A 4 10.10 -6.93 -24.76
C CYS A 4 9.60 -8.10 -25.62
N ARG A 5 8.72 -8.96 -25.08
CA ARG A 5 8.01 -9.96 -25.91
C ARG A 5 7.03 -9.23 -26.82
N GLN A 6 7.07 -9.55 -28.12
CA GLN A 6 6.19 -9.00 -29.14
C GLN A 6 4.76 -9.55 -28.98
N HIS A 7 3.92 -8.92 -28.16
CA HIS A 7 2.48 -9.12 -28.24
C HIS A 7 1.85 -7.95 -28.98
N LYS A 8 1.69 -8.07 -30.30
CA LYS A 8 0.72 -7.26 -31.05
C LYS A 8 -0.67 -7.72 -30.63
N HIS A 9 -1.21 -7.12 -29.57
CA HIS A 9 -2.64 -7.24 -29.25
C HIS A 9 -3.42 -6.36 -30.21
N THR A 10 -3.66 -6.85 -31.43
CA THR A 10 -4.78 -6.40 -32.25
C THR A 10 -6.02 -7.11 -31.73
N SER A 11 -6.72 -6.49 -30.79
CA SER A 11 -8.09 -6.87 -30.49
C SER A 11 -8.89 -6.60 -31.75
N ASN A 12 -9.43 -7.63 -32.40
CA ASN A 12 -10.18 -7.50 -33.66
C ASN A 12 -11.57 -6.84 -33.45
N ARG A 13 -11.69 -5.98 -32.44
CA ARG A 13 -12.86 -5.14 -32.19
C ARG A 13 -12.81 -3.99 -33.18
N GLN A 14 -13.69 -4.01 -34.15
CA GLN A 14 -13.91 -2.87 -35.01
C GLN A 14 -14.53 -1.75 -34.19
N CYS A 15 -14.01 -0.54 -34.34
CA CYS A 15 -14.55 0.68 -33.71
C CYS A 15 -15.29 1.54 -34.76
N ALA A 16 -16.01 0.87 -35.67
CA ALA A 16 -16.73 1.51 -36.75
C ALA A 16 -17.67 2.61 -36.22
N GLY A 17 -17.52 3.83 -36.73
CA GLY A 17 -18.30 5.00 -36.32
C GLY A 17 -17.75 5.79 -35.12
N LEU A 18 -16.71 5.31 -34.43
CA LEU A 18 -16.03 6.10 -33.40
C LEU A 18 -14.97 7.02 -34.05
N PRO A 19 -14.81 8.27 -33.57
CA PRO A 19 -13.75 9.13 -34.04
C PRO A 19 -12.37 8.59 -33.62
N ASP A 20 -11.34 8.93 -34.40
CA ASP A 20 -9.97 8.56 -34.10
C ASP A 20 -9.56 9.01 -32.69
N LEU A 21 -8.70 8.21 -32.05
CA LEU A 21 -8.21 8.38 -30.67
C LEU A 21 -9.28 8.27 -29.57
N THR A 22 -10.48 7.80 -29.90
CA THR A 22 -11.48 7.43 -28.88
C THR A 22 -11.16 6.06 -28.29
N ILE A 23 -11.41 5.88 -26.99
CA ILE A 23 -11.22 4.58 -26.33
C ILE A 23 -12.23 3.56 -26.88
N CYS A 24 -11.74 2.55 -27.59
CA CYS A 24 -12.52 1.42 -28.10
C CYS A 24 -12.40 0.16 -27.23
N ASP A 25 -11.32 0.05 -26.43
CA ASP A 25 -11.18 -1.00 -25.42
C ASP A 25 -10.79 -0.40 -24.07
N PRO A 26 -11.76 -0.19 -23.16
CA PRO A 26 -11.50 0.39 -21.84
C PRO A 26 -10.72 -0.55 -20.92
N THR A 27 -10.56 -1.83 -21.25
CA THR A 27 -9.81 -2.78 -20.41
C THR A 27 -8.32 -2.82 -20.72
N GLN A 28 -7.93 -2.46 -21.94
CA GLN A 28 -6.55 -2.54 -22.43
C GLN A 28 -5.98 -1.22 -22.96
N ALA A 29 -6.64 -0.08 -22.68
CA ALA A 29 -6.31 1.23 -23.27
C ALA A 29 -6.26 1.17 -24.81
N GLY A 30 -7.23 0.48 -25.41
CA GLY A 30 -7.39 0.45 -26.86
C GLY A 30 -7.99 1.75 -27.36
N LEU A 31 -7.39 2.31 -28.40
CA LEU A 31 -7.81 3.53 -29.07
C LEU A 31 -8.17 3.23 -30.53
N CYS A 32 -9.21 3.89 -31.02
CA CYS A 32 -9.64 3.75 -32.40
C CYS A 32 -8.66 4.50 -33.32
N LEU A 33 -8.20 3.82 -34.37
CA LEU A 33 -7.45 4.45 -35.45
C LEU A 33 -7.87 3.80 -36.77
N ASN A 34 -8.35 4.59 -37.74
CA ASN A 34 -8.84 4.07 -39.02
C ASN A 34 -9.87 2.94 -38.83
N GLN A 35 -10.86 3.15 -37.96
CA GLN A 35 -11.92 2.19 -37.61
C GLN A 35 -11.44 0.86 -36.98
N THR A 36 -10.15 0.75 -36.66
CA THR A 36 -9.55 -0.44 -36.03
C THR A 36 -9.14 -0.12 -34.60
N CYS A 37 -9.51 -0.99 -33.64
CA CYS A 37 -9.11 -0.82 -32.26
C CYS A 37 -7.67 -1.27 -32.04
N SER A 38 -6.77 -0.33 -31.76
CA SER A 38 -5.35 -0.58 -31.54
C SER A 38 -4.93 -0.17 -30.13
N SER A 39 -4.00 -0.91 -29.51
CA SER A 39 -3.45 -0.47 -28.22
C SER A 39 -2.80 0.91 -28.32
N ALA A 40 -2.86 1.71 -27.25
CA ALA A 40 -2.18 3.01 -27.23
C ALA A 40 -0.67 2.91 -27.49
N CYS A 41 -0.02 1.80 -27.12
CA CYS A 41 1.38 1.56 -27.46
C CYS A 41 1.61 1.44 -28.97
N ALA A 42 0.75 0.71 -29.68
CA ALA A 42 0.88 0.51 -31.12
C ALA A 42 0.76 1.84 -31.89
N ILE A 43 -0.16 2.71 -31.47
CA ILE A 43 -0.34 4.04 -32.06
C ILE A 43 0.91 4.91 -31.85
N ARG A 44 1.57 4.77 -30.70
CA ARG A 44 2.84 5.47 -30.39
C ARG A 44 4.08 4.77 -30.97
N GLN A 45 3.91 3.74 -31.82
CA GLN A 45 5.02 2.94 -32.36
C GLN A 45 5.93 2.34 -31.27
N MET A 46 5.30 1.95 -30.16
CA MET A 46 5.92 1.34 -28.99
C MET A 46 5.30 -0.03 -28.71
N LEU A 47 5.93 -0.80 -27.83
CA LEU A 47 5.44 -2.10 -27.38
C LEU A 47 5.00 -2.02 -25.92
N HIS A 48 4.05 -2.88 -25.55
CA HIS A 48 3.72 -3.10 -24.15
C HIS A 48 4.95 -3.64 -23.41
N CYS A 49 5.24 -3.06 -22.27
CA CYS A 49 6.36 -3.43 -21.40
C CYS A 49 5.94 -3.27 -19.94
N ASN A 50 6.81 -3.67 -18.99
CA ASN A 50 6.56 -3.48 -17.58
C ASN A 50 7.08 -2.11 -17.11
N CYS A 51 6.20 -1.30 -16.50
CA CYS A 51 6.63 -0.06 -15.86
C CYS A 51 7.67 -0.32 -14.75
N PRO A 52 8.57 0.66 -14.48
CA PRO A 52 9.52 0.56 -13.38
C PRO A 52 8.85 0.43 -12.00
N SER A 53 7.71 1.11 -11.82
CA SER A 53 6.90 1.01 -10.60
C SER A 53 5.85 -0.08 -10.76
N GLU A 54 5.75 -0.95 -9.75
CA GLU A 54 4.72 -1.99 -9.69
C GLU A 54 3.30 -1.40 -9.68
N ASP A 55 3.12 -0.24 -9.04
CA ASP A 55 1.83 0.45 -8.97
C ASP A 55 1.45 1.03 -10.33
N ASP A 56 2.41 1.59 -11.07
CA ASP A 56 2.15 2.07 -12.43
C ASP A 56 1.81 0.91 -13.38
N ASN A 57 2.52 -0.22 -13.24
CA ASN A 57 2.28 -1.40 -14.06
C ASN A 57 0.90 -2.00 -13.82
N HIS A 58 0.40 -1.88 -12.59
CA HIS A 58 -0.93 -2.31 -12.20
C HIS A 58 -2.02 -1.33 -12.64
N CYS A 59 -1.77 -0.01 -12.56
CA CYS A 59 -2.78 1.00 -12.85
C CYS A 59 -2.87 1.42 -14.31
N TYR A 60 -1.78 1.31 -15.05
CA TYR A 60 -1.66 1.86 -16.39
C TYR A 60 -1.21 0.79 -17.40
N LEU A 61 -1.39 1.11 -18.68
CA LEU A 61 -0.70 0.44 -19.76
C LEU A 61 0.66 1.12 -19.88
N CYS A 62 1.74 0.34 -19.92
CA CYS A 62 3.09 0.87 -20.04
C CYS A 62 3.65 0.59 -21.43
N CYS A 63 4.23 1.59 -22.05
CA CYS A 63 4.78 1.52 -23.40
C CYS A 63 6.27 1.89 -23.41
N GLY A 64 7.04 1.22 -24.26
CA GLY A 64 8.45 1.47 -24.44
C GLY A 64 8.99 0.84 -25.71
N ASN A 65 10.18 1.23 -26.11
CA ASN A 65 10.90 0.65 -27.24
C ASN A 65 12.42 0.79 -27.03
N THR A 66 13.23 0.59 -28.07
CA THR A 66 14.69 0.71 -27.98
C THR A 66 15.17 2.14 -27.76
N GLN A 67 14.38 3.14 -28.14
CA GLN A 67 14.70 4.57 -28.02
C GLN A 67 14.13 5.19 -26.74
N ASN A 68 13.01 4.68 -26.25
CA ASN A 68 12.27 5.23 -25.11
C ASN A 68 12.12 4.17 -24.01
N PRO A 69 12.53 4.48 -22.77
CA PRO A 69 12.35 3.56 -21.64
C PRO A 69 10.86 3.30 -21.39
N CYS A 70 10.56 2.16 -20.77
CA CYS A 70 9.18 1.81 -20.45
C CYS A 70 8.56 2.82 -19.47
N GLN A 71 7.45 3.45 -19.86
CA GLN A 71 6.74 4.42 -19.05
C GLN A 71 5.21 4.27 -19.21
N PRO A 72 4.41 4.78 -18.25
CA PRO A 72 2.95 4.79 -18.38
C PRO A 72 2.50 5.54 -19.63
N ALA A 73 1.63 4.92 -20.42
CA ALA A 73 1.14 5.45 -21.67
C ALA A 73 0.14 6.60 -21.53
N HIS A 74 -0.26 6.98 -20.30
CA HIS A 74 -1.23 8.03 -19.94
C HIS A 74 -2.17 8.42 -21.09
N VAL A 75 -3.18 7.57 -21.31
CA VAL A 75 -4.25 7.82 -22.27
C VAL A 75 -5.32 8.65 -21.58
N TYR A 76 -5.93 9.60 -22.27
CA TYR A 76 -6.98 10.45 -21.71
C TYR A 76 -8.32 10.15 -22.39
N ARG A 77 -9.39 10.15 -21.59
CA ARG A 77 -10.78 10.10 -22.05
C ARG A 77 -11.20 11.50 -22.56
N PRO A 78 -12.28 11.60 -23.36
CA PRO A 78 -12.80 12.88 -23.86
C PRO A 78 -13.19 13.88 -22.75
N ASN A 79 -13.54 13.40 -21.56
CA ASN A 79 -13.84 14.24 -20.38
C ASN A 79 -12.57 14.77 -19.68
N GLY A 80 -11.37 14.49 -20.20
CA GLY A 80 -10.09 14.89 -19.61
C GLY A 80 -9.57 13.94 -18.52
N GLU A 81 -10.35 12.92 -18.13
CA GLU A 81 -9.88 11.93 -17.16
C GLU A 81 -8.80 11.04 -17.76
N ARG A 82 -7.80 10.71 -16.96
CA ARG A 82 -6.82 9.70 -17.33
C ARG A 82 -7.48 8.32 -17.34
N TRP A 83 -7.24 7.55 -18.39
CA TRP A 83 -7.56 6.14 -18.43
C TRP A 83 -6.70 5.39 -17.41
N GLU A 84 -7.37 4.61 -16.59
CA GLU A 84 -6.81 3.75 -15.55
C GLU A 84 -7.50 2.39 -15.64
N ARG A 85 -6.77 1.34 -15.26
CA ARG A 85 -7.39 0.04 -15.02
C ARG A 85 -8.44 0.17 -13.92
N GLU A 86 -9.46 -0.67 -14.01
CA GLU A 86 -10.61 -0.64 -13.11
C GLU A 86 -10.22 -0.72 -11.63
N ALA A 87 -9.24 -1.56 -11.28
CA ALA A 87 -8.71 -1.69 -9.93
C ALA A 87 -8.27 -0.34 -9.33
N CYS A 88 -7.53 0.47 -10.09
CA CYS A 88 -7.05 1.78 -9.63
C CYS A 88 -8.13 2.85 -9.70
N ARG A 89 -8.99 2.80 -10.72
CA ARG A 89 -10.12 3.72 -10.84
C ARG A 89 -11.02 3.68 -9.60
N ARG A 90 -11.25 2.49 -9.03
CA ARG A 90 -12.08 2.33 -7.81
C ARG A 90 -11.57 3.14 -6.62
N CYS A 91 -10.26 3.40 -6.52
CA CYS A 91 -9.72 4.18 -5.40
C CYS A 91 -10.07 5.66 -5.42
N HIS A 92 -10.61 6.18 -6.53
CA HIS A 92 -11.16 7.54 -6.55
C HIS A 92 -12.41 7.66 -5.66
N ASP A 93 -13.25 6.62 -5.65
CA ASP A 93 -14.51 6.61 -4.90
C ASP A 93 -14.40 5.88 -3.54
N LEU A 94 -13.46 4.95 -3.43
CA LEU A 94 -13.26 4.18 -2.20
C LEU A 94 -12.44 4.97 -1.15
N PRO A 95 -12.67 4.69 0.15
CA PRO A 95 -11.85 5.23 1.22
C PRO A 95 -10.52 4.46 1.35
N ASP A 96 -9.56 5.11 2.00
CA ASP A 96 -8.26 4.50 2.28
C ASP A 96 -8.37 3.25 3.17
N GLY A 97 -7.53 2.25 2.88
CA GLY A 97 -7.49 0.94 3.55
C GLY A 97 -8.31 -0.16 2.89
N VAL A 98 -9.21 0.18 1.97
CA VAL A 98 -10.07 -0.80 1.29
C VAL A 98 -9.29 -1.52 0.19
N PRO A 99 -9.46 -2.85 0.02
CA PRO A 99 -8.90 -3.56 -1.13
C PRO A 99 -9.34 -2.94 -2.46
N CYS A 100 -8.39 -2.79 -3.38
CA CYS A 100 -8.63 -2.21 -4.72
C CYS A 100 -8.48 -3.22 -5.86
N ASP A 101 -7.96 -4.40 -5.59
CA ASP A 101 -7.79 -5.49 -6.56
C ASP A 101 -8.60 -6.70 -6.12
N ASP A 102 -9.51 -7.18 -6.97
CA ASP A 102 -10.33 -8.37 -6.68
C ASP A 102 -9.51 -9.67 -6.66
N LYS A 103 -8.31 -9.63 -7.25
CA LYS A 103 -7.40 -10.77 -7.29
C LYS A 103 -6.39 -10.75 -6.15
N SER A 104 -6.28 -9.66 -5.40
CA SER A 104 -5.27 -9.47 -4.37
C SER A 104 -5.72 -8.50 -3.28
N ASP A 105 -6.10 -9.05 -2.12
CA ASP A 105 -6.45 -8.26 -0.94
C ASP A 105 -5.27 -7.43 -0.39
N ARG A 106 -4.04 -7.71 -0.85
CA ARG A 106 -2.82 -7.00 -0.46
C ARG A 106 -2.77 -5.57 -1.02
N ARG A 107 -3.43 -5.33 -2.15
CA ARG A 107 -3.48 -4.01 -2.77
C ARG A 107 -4.63 -3.22 -2.17
N ILE A 108 -4.30 -2.08 -1.58
CA ILE A 108 -5.27 -1.21 -0.92
C ILE A 108 -5.32 0.15 -1.58
N CYS A 109 -6.46 0.83 -1.44
CA CYS A 109 -6.54 2.26 -1.69
C CYS A 109 -5.80 3.02 -0.60
N LEU A 110 -4.89 3.90 -0.99
CA LEU A 110 -4.21 4.85 -0.11
C LEU A 110 -4.00 6.15 -0.87
N ASN A 111 -4.48 7.28 -0.33
CA ASN A 111 -4.43 8.59 -0.99
C ASN A 111 -4.92 8.53 -2.45
N LYS A 112 -6.06 7.86 -2.68
CA LYS A 112 -6.67 7.66 -4.02
C LYS A 112 -5.84 6.83 -5.01
N LYS A 113 -4.80 6.13 -4.55
CA LYS A 113 -3.99 5.21 -5.36
C LYS A 113 -4.17 3.78 -4.90
N CYS A 114 -4.23 2.84 -5.84
CA CYS A 114 -4.21 1.42 -5.54
C CYS A 114 -2.74 0.96 -5.43
N THR A 115 -2.28 0.61 -4.23
CA THR A 115 -0.87 0.27 -3.98
C THR A 115 -0.72 -1.06 -3.27
N ALA A 116 0.29 -1.83 -3.68
CA ALA A 116 0.77 -3.00 -2.92
C ALA A 116 1.81 -2.61 -1.86
N ASN A 117 2.33 -1.38 -1.92
CA ASN A 117 3.50 -0.93 -1.17
C ASN A 117 3.16 -0.21 0.13
N ALA A 118 1.92 -0.28 0.62
CA ALA A 118 1.52 0.39 1.86
C ALA A 118 2.39 -0.01 3.07
N CYS A 119 2.99 -1.21 3.02
CA CYS A 119 3.89 -1.73 4.04
C CYS A 119 5.37 -1.76 3.64
N LEU A 120 5.73 -1.18 2.49
CA LEU A 120 7.12 -1.04 2.05
C LEU A 120 7.82 -0.08 3.02
N ASN A 121 8.69 -0.62 3.88
CA ASN A 121 9.39 0.10 4.98
C ASN A 121 8.56 0.39 6.24
N GLN A 122 7.36 -0.19 6.38
CA GLN A 122 6.64 -0.11 7.65
C GLN A 122 7.08 -1.26 8.58
N PRO A 123 7.20 -1.01 9.90
CA PRO A 123 7.52 -2.07 10.83
C PRO A 123 6.32 -3.01 10.99
N GLU A 124 6.60 -4.25 11.42
CA GLU A 124 5.56 -5.23 11.65
C GLU A 124 4.54 -4.73 12.68
N GLY A 125 3.27 -4.92 12.37
CA GLY A 125 2.13 -4.50 13.18
C GLY A 125 1.88 -2.99 13.22
N ALA A 126 2.53 -2.18 12.38
CA ALA A 126 2.10 -0.79 12.15
C ALA A 126 0.80 -0.74 11.35
N TYR A 127 0.03 0.33 11.53
CA TYR A 127 -1.16 0.58 10.72
C TYR A 127 -0.77 0.97 9.29
N CYS A 128 -1.34 0.28 8.30
CA CYS A 128 -1.16 0.60 6.88
C CYS A 128 -2.30 1.43 6.28
N ASP A 129 -3.37 1.64 7.03
CA ASP A 129 -4.54 2.42 6.62
C ASP A 129 -4.79 3.60 7.57
N LEU A 130 -5.43 4.65 7.05
CA LEU A 130 -5.78 5.83 7.83
C LEU A 130 -6.86 5.55 8.89
N ARG A 131 -7.68 4.50 8.71
CA ARG A 131 -8.73 4.11 9.64
C ARG A 131 -8.22 3.22 10.78
N LYS A 132 -6.95 2.83 10.76
CA LYS A 132 -6.32 1.95 11.77
C LYS A 132 -7.04 0.61 11.93
N THR A 133 -7.49 0.04 10.82
CA THR A 133 -8.18 -1.26 10.79
C THR A 133 -7.29 -2.39 10.26
N ARG A 134 -6.23 -2.05 9.54
CA ARG A 134 -5.30 -3.00 8.91
C ARG A 134 -3.88 -2.74 9.37
N LEU A 135 -3.10 -3.81 9.43
CA LEU A 135 -1.74 -3.84 9.92
C LEU A 135 -0.79 -4.34 8.84
N CYS A 136 0.44 -3.87 8.89
CA CYS A 136 1.55 -4.42 8.13
C CYS A 136 2.01 -5.73 8.75
N VAL A 137 1.76 -6.84 8.09
CA VAL A 137 2.24 -8.16 8.52
C VAL A 137 2.88 -8.84 7.32
N ASP A 138 4.14 -9.23 7.47
CA ASP A 138 4.91 -9.87 6.40
C ASP A 138 5.02 -9.06 5.09
N SER A 139 5.06 -7.73 5.20
CA SER A 139 5.00 -6.74 4.11
C SER A 139 3.64 -6.61 3.40
N ASP A 140 2.61 -7.31 3.87
CA ASP A 140 1.25 -7.19 3.34
C ASP A 140 0.40 -6.31 4.28
N CYS A 141 -0.40 -5.41 3.70
CA CYS A 141 -1.40 -4.67 4.46
C CYS A 141 -2.67 -5.51 4.62
N ARG A 142 -3.01 -5.96 5.83
CA ARG A 142 -4.15 -6.86 6.07
C ARG A 142 -4.73 -6.73 7.47
N ASP A 143 -5.90 -7.29 7.69
CA ASP A 143 -6.49 -7.44 9.03
C ASP A 143 -6.41 -8.93 9.44
N PRO A 144 -5.37 -9.36 10.18
CA PRO A 144 -5.21 -10.77 10.53
C PRO A 144 -6.34 -11.32 11.38
N CYS A 145 -7.01 -10.47 12.17
CA CYS A 145 -8.14 -10.88 12.99
C CYS A 145 -9.35 -11.17 12.10
N ARG A 146 -9.70 -10.23 11.23
CA ARG A 146 -10.86 -10.36 10.34
C ARG A 146 -10.67 -11.40 9.24
N GLU A 147 -9.44 -11.62 8.79
CA GLU A 147 -9.08 -12.74 7.90
C GLU A 147 -9.33 -14.09 8.57
N HIS A 148 -9.02 -14.21 9.87
CA HIS A 148 -9.27 -15.43 10.61
C HIS A 148 -10.77 -15.67 10.82
N SER A 149 -11.52 -14.61 11.15
CA SER A 149 -12.97 -14.68 11.30
C SER A 149 -13.59 -13.29 11.18
N SER A 150 -14.73 -13.19 10.48
CA SER A 150 -15.50 -11.96 10.35
C SER A 150 -16.05 -11.41 11.68
N MET A 151 -16.00 -12.22 12.75
CA MET A 151 -16.40 -11.85 14.11
C MET A 151 -15.24 -11.35 14.98
N LEU A 152 -14.06 -11.15 14.38
CA LEU A 152 -12.87 -10.63 15.07
C LEU A 152 -12.46 -9.28 14.49
N THR A 153 -11.91 -8.42 15.34
CA THR A 153 -11.28 -7.15 14.95
C THR A 153 -10.04 -6.90 15.81
N THR A 154 -9.09 -6.09 15.32
CA THR A 154 -7.87 -5.77 16.09
C THR A 154 -8.19 -4.96 17.36
N CYS A 155 -7.57 -5.29 18.49
CA CYS A 155 -7.74 -4.57 19.76
C CYS A 155 -6.43 -4.43 20.55
N GLU A 156 -6.45 -3.64 21.63
CA GLU A 156 -5.36 -3.51 22.60
C GLU A 156 -5.56 -4.50 23.76
N CYS A 157 -4.56 -5.35 24.02
CA CYS A 157 -4.62 -6.26 25.16
C CYS A 157 -4.43 -5.51 26.48
N ASP A 158 -5.50 -5.31 27.24
CA ASP A 158 -5.43 -4.69 28.58
C ASP A 158 -4.60 -5.53 29.59
N GLY A 159 -4.45 -6.84 29.35
CA GLY A 159 -3.89 -7.80 30.30
C GLY A 159 -2.39 -8.10 30.18
N GLN A 160 -1.72 -7.72 29.09
CA GLN A 160 -0.32 -8.09 28.84
C GLN A 160 0.62 -6.88 29.01
N LYS A 161 0.77 -6.39 30.25
CA LYS A 161 1.53 -5.16 30.58
C LYS A 161 2.92 -5.02 29.93
N SER A 162 3.58 -6.12 29.56
CA SER A 162 4.94 -6.13 28.99
C SER A 162 5.05 -6.63 27.55
N ARG A 163 3.97 -7.14 26.95
CA ARG A 163 4.01 -7.74 25.61
C ARG A 163 3.01 -7.04 24.68
N CYS A 164 3.52 -6.55 23.56
CA CYS A 164 2.74 -5.90 22.50
C CYS A 164 2.49 -6.83 21.33
N GLU A 165 2.05 -8.05 21.63
CA GLU A 165 1.53 -8.95 20.61
C GLU A 165 0.16 -8.47 20.10
N LEU A 166 -0.17 -8.84 18.87
CA LEU A 166 -1.48 -8.60 18.29
C LEU A 166 -2.56 -9.28 19.13
N CYS A 167 -3.66 -8.56 19.35
CA CYS A 167 -4.84 -9.08 20.02
C CYS A 167 -6.07 -8.87 19.15
N CYS A 168 -7.00 -9.81 19.25
CA CYS A 168 -8.26 -9.79 18.53
C CYS A 168 -9.41 -9.69 19.54
N TYR A 169 -10.31 -8.74 19.30
CA TYR A 169 -11.55 -8.61 20.02
C TYR A 169 -12.59 -9.48 19.33
N ASP A 170 -13.19 -10.36 20.11
CA ASP A 170 -14.21 -11.29 19.64
C ASP A 170 -15.60 -10.77 19.99
N PHE A 171 -16.42 -10.51 18.97
CA PHE A 171 -17.78 -10.00 19.16
C PHE A 171 -18.70 -11.00 19.87
N ARG A 172 -18.38 -12.30 19.87
CA ARG A 172 -19.17 -13.34 20.56
C ARG A 172 -18.86 -13.37 22.06
N SER A 173 -17.60 -13.41 22.44
CA SER A 173 -17.19 -13.44 23.85
C SER A 173 -17.11 -12.06 24.50
N LYS A 174 -17.07 -10.99 23.68
CA LYS A 174 -16.81 -9.60 24.09
C LYS A 174 -15.49 -9.43 24.83
N GLN A 175 -14.48 -10.23 24.48
CA GLN A 175 -13.15 -10.20 25.08
C GLN A 175 -12.08 -9.86 24.04
N CYS A 176 -11.07 -9.11 24.47
CA CYS A 176 -9.84 -8.90 23.70
C CYS A 176 -8.79 -9.91 24.17
N GLU A 177 -8.49 -10.89 23.32
CA GLU A 177 -7.57 -11.99 23.62
C GLU A 177 -6.37 -12.00 22.66
N SER A 178 -5.29 -12.65 23.08
CA SER A 178 -4.07 -12.81 22.27
C SER A 178 -4.37 -13.49 20.95
N ALA A 179 -4.05 -12.82 19.84
CA ALA A 179 -4.26 -13.35 18.49
C ALA A 179 -3.47 -14.65 18.28
N PHE A 180 -2.25 -14.69 18.82
CA PHE A 180 -1.37 -15.85 18.72
C PHE A 180 -1.85 -17.03 19.58
N ARG A 181 -2.12 -16.80 20.87
CA ARG A 181 -2.43 -17.90 21.81
C ARG A 181 -3.83 -18.46 21.61
N LYS A 182 -4.81 -17.61 21.27
CA LYS A 182 -6.21 -18.00 21.14
C LYS A 182 -6.55 -18.50 19.75
N TYR A 183 -6.08 -17.80 18.72
CA TYR A 183 -6.47 -18.03 17.33
C TYR A 183 -5.34 -18.59 16.45
N GLY A 184 -4.12 -18.72 16.99
CA GLY A 184 -2.97 -19.21 16.23
C GLY A 184 -2.47 -18.23 15.16
N ILE A 185 -2.88 -16.97 15.22
CA ILE A 185 -2.49 -15.93 14.24
C ILE A 185 -1.01 -15.61 14.43
N ARG A 186 -0.23 -15.80 13.38
CA ARG A 186 1.23 -15.71 13.37
C ARG A 186 1.74 -15.11 12.06
N ASN A 187 2.95 -14.57 12.11
CA ASN A 187 3.65 -14.10 10.92
C ASN A 187 4.25 -15.28 10.11
N LYS A 188 4.90 -15.00 8.98
CA LYS A 188 5.54 -16.03 8.13
C LYS A 188 6.60 -16.85 8.87
N ASP A 189 7.25 -16.27 9.88
CA ASP A 189 8.25 -16.96 10.71
C ASP A 189 7.63 -17.81 11.84
N GLY A 190 6.29 -17.87 11.91
CA GLY A 190 5.56 -18.59 12.94
C GLY A 190 5.56 -17.92 14.32
N ARG A 191 5.96 -16.65 14.39
CA ARG A 191 6.03 -15.85 15.62
C ARG A 191 4.75 -15.04 15.83
N PRO A 192 4.43 -14.63 17.07
CA PRO A 192 3.35 -13.68 17.32
C PRO A 192 3.64 -12.37 16.59
N VAL A 193 2.61 -11.82 15.93
CA VAL A 193 2.71 -10.51 15.27
C VAL A 193 2.91 -9.43 16.34
N ALA A 194 4.07 -8.76 16.32
CA ALA A 194 4.35 -7.65 17.22
C ALA A 194 3.80 -6.34 16.65
N ARG A 195 3.25 -5.46 17.50
CA ARG A 195 2.72 -4.14 17.11
C ARG A 195 3.79 -3.05 17.20
N ILE A 196 4.90 -3.23 16.50
CA ILE A 196 6.12 -2.41 16.65
C ILE A 196 5.81 -0.92 16.41
N GLY A 197 6.30 -0.06 17.30
CA GLY A 197 6.08 1.39 17.27
C GLY A 197 4.70 1.84 17.76
N LEU A 198 3.74 0.94 17.97
CA LEU A 198 2.43 1.28 18.52
C LEU A 198 2.47 1.37 20.05
N SER A 199 1.53 2.14 20.60
CA SER A 199 1.38 2.30 22.04
C SER A 199 1.02 0.95 22.67
N CYS A 200 1.83 0.57 23.64
CA CYS A 200 1.67 -0.65 24.42
C CYS A 200 0.68 -0.52 25.57
N ASN A 201 0.66 0.66 26.17
CA ASN A 201 0.05 0.95 27.45
C ASN A 201 -0.41 2.41 27.44
N ARG A 202 -1.32 2.77 28.36
CA ARG A 202 -1.71 4.19 28.58
C ARG A 202 -0.55 5.10 29.00
N LYS A 203 0.65 4.55 29.27
CA LYS A 203 1.86 5.24 29.75
C LYS A 203 2.81 5.73 28.64
N GLN A 204 2.35 5.88 27.40
CA GLN A 204 3.16 6.36 26.26
C GLN A 204 4.39 5.48 25.92
N GLU A 205 4.40 4.22 26.37
CA GLU A 205 5.41 3.23 25.96
C GLU A 205 5.10 2.73 24.55
N GLN A 206 6.15 2.49 23.76
CA GLN A 206 6.04 1.94 22.41
C GLN A 206 6.55 0.49 22.39
N CYS A 207 5.92 -0.29 21.53
CA CYS A 207 6.38 -1.63 21.24
C CYS A 207 7.72 -1.62 20.51
N ASN A 208 8.73 -2.29 21.04
CA ASN A 208 10.00 -2.49 20.36
C ASN A 208 9.96 -3.70 19.42
N MET A 209 11.03 -3.88 18.64
CA MET A 209 11.20 -5.00 17.70
C MET A 209 11.14 -6.40 18.34
N TYR A 210 11.25 -6.50 19.67
CA TYR A 210 11.19 -7.75 20.41
C TYR A 210 9.77 -8.05 20.94
N GLY A 211 8.76 -7.26 20.54
CA GLY A 211 7.40 -7.40 21.03
C GLY A 211 7.26 -7.02 22.51
N ARG A 212 8.13 -6.15 23.03
CA ARG A 212 8.08 -5.64 24.41
C ARG A 212 7.79 -4.16 24.47
N CYS A 213 7.06 -3.79 25.51
CA CYS A 213 6.76 -2.41 25.83
C CYS A 213 7.96 -1.76 26.48
N ALA A 214 8.50 -0.75 25.81
CA ALA A 214 9.60 0.05 26.31
C ALA A 214 9.19 1.53 26.24
N SER A 215 9.63 2.33 27.20
CA SER A 215 9.52 3.77 27.05
C SER A 215 10.22 4.16 25.76
N SER A 216 9.50 4.84 24.87
CA SER A 216 10.08 5.50 23.71
C SER A 216 11.22 6.34 24.27
N ALA A 217 12.47 5.92 24.06
CA ALA A 217 13.62 6.61 24.64
C ALA A 217 13.42 8.07 24.24
N LEU A 218 13.16 8.94 25.24
CA LEU A 218 13.24 10.38 25.03
C LEU A 218 14.55 10.53 24.29
N ARG A 219 14.49 10.98 23.02
CA ARG A 219 15.68 11.52 22.38
C ARG A 219 16.21 12.50 23.41
N PRO A 220 17.37 12.24 24.03
CA PRO A 220 17.81 13.14 25.06
C PRO A 220 18.01 14.46 24.31
N PHE A 221 17.23 15.47 24.66
CA PHE A 221 17.46 16.87 24.32
C PHE A 221 18.79 17.37 24.96
N TRP A 222 19.72 16.45 25.29
CA TRP A 222 21.06 16.71 25.75
C TRP A 222 21.91 17.55 24.80
N PRO A 223 21.77 17.57 23.46
CA PRO A 223 22.51 18.57 22.71
C PRO A 223 22.01 19.99 23.04
N MET A 224 20.71 20.22 23.26
CA MET A 224 20.21 21.56 23.60
C MET A 224 20.62 22.01 25.01
N VAL A 225 20.63 21.11 26.00
CA VAL A 225 21.10 21.46 27.35
C VAL A 225 22.62 21.66 27.37
N ALA A 226 23.39 20.83 26.64
CA ALA A 226 24.83 21.02 26.54
C ALA A 226 25.19 22.33 25.83
N PHE A 227 24.52 22.69 24.74
CA PHE A 227 24.72 23.98 24.07
C PHE A 227 24.33 25.16 24.96
N ALA A 228 23.23 25.07 25.72
CA ALA A 228 22.84 26.10 26.67
C ALA A 228 23.88 26.26 27.80
N CYS A 229 24.40 25.17 28.36
CA CYS A 229 25.44 25.22 29.39
C CYS A 229 26.76 25.79 28.88
N VAL A 230 27.20 25.43 27.66
CA VAL A 230 28.42 25.98 27.06
C VAL A 230 28.26 27.46 26.71
N ALA A 231 27.10 27.87 26.20
CA ALA A 231 26.81 29.28 25.93
C ALA A 231 26.81 30.11 27.22
N TYR A 232 26.23 29.61 28.31
CA TYR A 232 26.27 30.28 29.61
C TYR A 232 27.69 30.35 30.19
N ALA A 233 28.48 29.27 30.07
CA ALA A 233 29.86 29.25 30.53
C ALA A 233 30.74 30.25 29.76
N LEU A 234 30.54 30.40 28.44
CA LEU A 234 31.25 31.39 27.63
C LEU A 234 30.84 32.84 27.93
N LEU A 235 29.58 33.07 28.32
CA LEU A 235 29.10 34.40 28.72
C LEU A 235 29.60 34.80 30.11
N CYS A 236 29.85 33.85 31.02
CA CYS A 236 30.37 34.15 32.36
C CYS A 236 31.90 34.31 32.42
N PHE A 237 32.65 33.84 31.41
CA PHE A 237 34.11 33.94 31.36
C PHE A 237 34.63 35.12 30.50
N ARG A 238 33.78 36.11 30.22
CA ARG A 238 34.15 37.38 29.60
C ARG A 238 33.80 38.54 30.51
#